data_AF-A0A7J3XBZ1-F1
#
_entry.id   AF-A0A7J3XBZ1-F1
#
_cell.length_a   1.000
_cell.length_b   1.000
_cell.length_c   1.000
_cell.angle_alpha   90.00
_cell.angle_beta   90.00
_cell.angle_gamma   90.00
#
_symmetry.space_group_name_H-M   'P 1'
#
loop_
_entity.id
_entity.type
_entity.pdbx_description
1 polymer ?
#
loop_
_entity_poly.entity_id
_entity_poly.type
_entity_poly.pdbx_seq_one_letter_code
_entity_poly.pdbx_strand_id
1 'polypeptide(L)'
;MGKPTSFGRDWTLRWVRGSIGSYILGRTRLEVVKGRVRKAVESYGVSPEDIRAIVSSLLSDPLLDVPRELREERIRSLMDFLKQLEGGGGSG
;
A
#
# COMPACT_ATOMS: atom_id res chain seq x y z
N MET A 1 22.85 4.22 6.95
CA MET A 1 21.69 3.31 7.01
C MET A 1 22.03 2.04 6.24
N GLY A 2 21.95 0.86 6.87
CA GLY A 2 22.15 -0.41 6.19
C GLY A 2 21.01 -0.69 5.21
N LYS A 3 21.32 -1.24 4.03
CA LYS A 3 20.29 -1.65 3.06
C LYS A 3 19.33 -2.65 3.73
N PRO A 4 18.01 -2.56 3.51
CA PRO A 4 17.08 -3.57 4.01
C PRO A 4 17.50 -4.95 3.51
N THR A 5 17.50 -5.96 4.39
CA THR A 5 17.70 -7.36 3.97
C THR A 5 16.52 -7.80 3.09
N SER A 6 16.75 -8.74 2.17
CA SER A 6 15.67 -9.27 1.31
C SER A 6 14.47 -9.77 2.12
N PHE A 7 14.74 -10.43 3.25
CA PHE A 7 13.73 -10.88 4.21
C PHE A 7 12.88 -9.72 4.78
N GLY A 8 13.52 -8.60 5.15
CA GLY A 8 12.82 -7.44 5.70
C GLY A 8 11.89 -6.79 4.68
N ARG A 9 12.32 -6.70 3.42
CA ARG A 9 11.49 -6.18 2.32
C ARG A 9 10.31 -7.10 2.02
N ASP A 10 10.54 -8.41 1.88
CA ASP A 10 9.47 -9.38 1.58
C ASP A 10 8.40 -9.44 2.68
N TRP A 11 8.83 -9.44 3.94
CA TRP A 11 7.91 -9.34 5.07
C TRP A 11 7.09 -8.05 5.02
N THR A 12 7.73 -6.93 4.70
CA THR A 12 7.07 -5.62 4.61
C THR A 12 6.02 -5.61 3.49
N LEU A 13 6.32 -6.17 2.32
CA LEU A 13 5.37 -6.28 1.21
C LEU A 13 4.13 -7.11 1.61
N ARG A 14 4.33 -8.23 2.32
CA ARG A 14 3.22 -9.04 2.84
C ARG A 14 2.38 -8.27 3.86
N TRP A 15 3.03 -7.54 4.76
CA TRP A 15 2.37 -6.71 5.77
C TRP A 15 1.53 -5.60 5.14
N VAL A 16 2.08 -4.91 4.13
CA VAL A 16 1.35 -3.87 3.40
C VAL A 16 0.19 -4.46 2.60
N ARG A 17 0.38 -5.58 1.91
CA ARG A 17 -0.70 -6.30 1.21
C ARG A 17 -1.86 -6.64 2.14
N GLY A 18 -1.58 -7.23 3.31
CA GLY A 18 -2.61 -7.57 4.29
C GLY A 18 -3.34 -6.34 4.83
N SER A 19 -2.62 -5.22 5.00
CA SER A 19 -3.18 -3.94 5.45
C SER A 19 -4.14 -3.33 4.42
N ILE A 20 -3.74 -3.30 3.15
CA ILE A 20 -4.58 -2.80 2.05
C ILE A 20 -5.79 -3.70 1.86
N GLY A 21 -5.61 -5.03 1.88
CA GLY A 21 -6.72 -5.98 1.83
C GLY A 21 -7.73 -5.75 2.95
N SER A 22 -7.27 -5.56 4.19
CA SER A 22 -8.14 -5.27 5.33
C SER A 22 -8.91 -3.96 5.18
N TYR A 23 -8.31 -2.94 4.57
CA TYR A 23 -8.99 -1.68 4.23
C TYR A 23 -10.04 -1.88 3.13
N ILE A 24 -9.72 -2.62 2.08
CA ILE A 24 -10.67 -2.96 1.01
C ILE A 24 -11.89 -3.69 1.60
N LEU A 25 -11.70 -4.56 2.59
CA LEU A 25 -12.77 -5.26 3.31
C LEU A 25 -13.52 -4.38 4.33
N GLY A 26 -13.14 -3.11 4.51
CA GLY A 26 -13.75 -2.20 5.48
C GLY A 26 -13.37 -2.46 6.94
N ARG A 27 -12.38 -3.32 7.20
CA ARG A 27 -11.95 -3.71 8.55
C ARG A 27 -10.88 -2.79 9.14
N THR A 28 -10.23 -1.99 8.30
CA THR A 28 -9.16 -1.07 8.70
C THR A 28 -9.43 0.31 8.13
N ARG A 29 -9.13 1.37 8.87
CA ARG A 29 -9.30 2.75 8.42
C ARG A 29 -8.17 3.16 7.47
N LEU A 30 -8.48 4.02 6.49
CA LEU A 30 -7.50 4.52 5.50
C LEU A 30 -6.23 5.11 6.14
N GLU A 31 -6.38 5.91 7.20
CA GLU A 31 -5.25 6.57 7.87
C GLU A 31 -4.24 5.56 8.47
N VAL A 32 -4.73 4.41 8.94
CA VAL A 32 -3.84 3.33 9.42
C VAL A 32 -3.04 2.77 8.24
N VAL A 33 -3.67 2.55 7.09
CA VAL A 33 -2.98 2.05 5.89
C VAL A 33 -1.97 3.06 5.39
N LYS A 34 -2.31 4.35 5.31
CA LYS A 34 -1.37 5.42 4.92
C LYS A 34 -0.13 5.44 5.82
N GLY A 35 -0.31 5.33 7.14
CA GLY A 35 0.82 5.26 8.08
C GLY A 35 1.73 4.04 7.83
N ARG A 36 1.15 2.87 7.53
CA ARG A 36 1.92 1.65 7.23
C ARG A 36 2.65 1.75 5.89
N VAL A 37 2.01 2.30 4.86
CA VAL A 37 2.61 2.54 3.54
C VAL A 37 3.77 3.53 3.67
N ARG A 38 3.57 4.66 4.36
CA ARG A 38 4.65 5.63 4.61
C ARG A 38 5.86 4.97 5.27
N LYS A 39 5.63 4.20 6.34
CA LYS A 39 6.69 3.46 7.03
C LYS A 39 7.39 2.45 6.12
N ALA A 40 6.64 1.72 5.28
CA ALA A 40 7.19 0.78 4.30
C ALA A 40 8.16 1.48 3.34
N VAL A 41 7.77 2.65 2.83
CA VAL A 41 8.59 3.45 1.91
C VAL A 41 9.84 4.00 2.59
N GLU A 42 9.66 4.69 3.72
CA GLU A 42 10.74 5.41 4.40
C GLU A 42 11.75 4.50 5.10
N SER A 43 11.29 3.38 5.68
CA SER A 43 12.11 2.55 6.58
C SER A 43 12.56 1.22 5.99
N TYR A 44 11.88 0.72 4.95
CA TYR A 44 12.09 -0.65 4.45
C TYR A 44 12.42 -0.73 2.96
N GLY A 45 12.60 0.42 2.29
CA GLY A 45 13.01 0.46 0.88
C GLY A 45 11.96 -0.13 -0.07
N VAL A 46 10.69 -0.06 0.31
CA VAL A 46 9.57 -0.41 -0.57
C VAL A 46 9.25 0.80 -1.43
N SER A 47 9.16 0.65 -2.75
CA SER A 47 8.82 1.78 -3.60
C SER A 47 7.31 2.01 -3.66
N PRO A 48 6.83 3.23 -3.97
CA PRO A 48 5.44 3.46 -4.33
C PRO A 48 4.94 2.53 -5.45
N GLU A 49 5.79 2.17 -6.43
CA GLU A 49 5.48 1.21 -7.50
C GLU A 49 5.18 -0.19 -6.96
N ASP A 50 5.92 -0.67 -5.95
CA ASP A 50 5.62 -1.94 -5.29
C ASP A 50 4.21 -1.94 -4.69
N ILE A 51 3.81 -0.80 -4.11
CA ILE A 51 2.47 -0.65 -3.53
C ILE A 51 1.39 -0.63 -4.60
N ARG A 52 1.65 0.02 -5.75
CA ARG A 52 0.74 -0.01 -6.91
C ARG A 52 0.56 -1.43 -7.44
N ALA A 53 1.62 -2.22 -7.50
CA ALA A 53 1.55 -3.62 -7.92
C ALA A 53 0.69 -4.45 -6.95
N ILE A 54 0.84 -4.23 -5.64
CA ILE A 54 -0.02 -4.85 -4.62
C ILE A 54 -1.49 -4.46 -4.82
N VAL A 55 -1.77 -3.17 -5.04
CA VAL A 55 -3.12 -2.65 -5.29
C VAL A 55 -3.74 -3.31 -6.53
N SER A 56 -3.02 -3.34 -7.65
CA SER A 56 -3.48 -3.98 -8.88
C SER A 56 -3.81 -5.45 -8.66
N SER A 57 -2.95 -6.18 -7.95
CA SER A 57 -3.19 -7.58 -7.60
C SER A 57 -4.45 -7.77 -6.74
N LEU A 58 -4.72 -6.89 -5.79
CA LEU A 58 -5.92 -6.97 -4.94
C LEU A 58 -7.20 -6.60 -5.71
N LEU A 59 -7.14 -5.66 -6.65
CA LEU A 59 -8.30 -5.32 -7.51
C LEU A 59 -8.72 -6.48 -8.41
N SER A 60 -7.77 -7.32 -8.81
CA SER A 60 -8.02 -8.53 -9.62
C SER A 60 -8.24 -9.79 -8.79
N ASP A 61 -8.17 -9.72 -7.46
CA ASP A 61 -8.28 -10.88 -6.58
C ASP A 61 -9.75 -11.37 -6.51
N PRO A 62 -10.07 -12.59 -7.00
CA PRO A 62 -11.43 -13.11 -6.94
C PRO A 62 -11.85 -13.55 -5.53
N LEU A 63 -10.91 -13.69 -4.59
CA LEU A 63 -11.16 -14.11 -3.22
C LEU A 63 -11.58 -12.96 -2.30
N LEU A 64 -11.48 -11.71 -2.78
CA LEU A 64 -12.02 -10.58 -2.05
C LEU A 64 -13.52 -10.49 -2.26
N ASP A 65 -14.25 -10.80 -1.19
CA ASP A 65 -15.71 -10.73 -1.09
C ASP A 65 -16.24 -9.28 -1.03
N VAL A 66 -15.79 -8.45 -1.98
CA VAL A 66 -16.21 -7.06 -2.15
C VAL A 66 -16.36 -6.77 -3.65
N PRO A 67 -17.48 -6.18 -4.10
CA PRO A 67 -17.67 -5.76 -5.48
C PRO A 67 -16.52 -4.89 -5.99
N ARG A 68 -16.09 -5.10 -7.24
CA ARG A 68 -14.91 -4.45 -7.83
C ARG A 68 -15.01 -2.93 -7.79
N GLU A 69 -16.20 -2.39 -8.03
CA GLU A 69 -16.50 -0.96 -8.03
C GLU A 69 -16.24 -0.35 -6.65
N LEU A 70 -16.65 -1.03 -5.58
CA LEU A 70 -16.39 -0.60 -4.20
C LEU A 70 -14.90 -0.71 -3.84
N ARG A 71 -14.18 -1.70 -4.40
CA ARG A 71 -12.73 -1.79 -4.23
C ARG A 71 -12.02 -0.61 -4.88
N GLU A 72 -12.39 -0.28 -6.12
CA GLU A 72 -11.84 0.84 -6.87
C GLU A 72 -12.11 2.19 -6.20
N GLU A 73 -13.34 2.39 -5.69
CA GLU A 73 -13.71 3.58 -4.93
C GLU A 73 -12.84 3.75 -3.68
N ARG A 74 -12.72 2.70 -2.87
CA ARG A 74 -11.89 2.72 -1.65
C ARG A 74 -10.42 2.95 -1.97
N ILE A 75 -9.90 2.28 -2.99
CA ILE A 75 -8.48 2.40 -3.36
C ILE A 75 -8.12 3.78 -3.92
N ARG A 76 -9.07 4.53 -4.49
CA ARG A 76 -8.81 5.85 -5.08
C ARG A 76 -8.09 6.79 -4.10
N SER A 77 -8.56 6.87 -2.87
CA SER A 77 -7.93 7.72 -1.84
C SER A 77 -6.53 7.25 -1.43
N LEU A 78 -6.24 5.94 -1.52
CA LEU A 78 -4.90 5.41 -1.30
C LEU A 78 -3.97 5.73 -2.48
N MET A 79 -4.47 5.67 -3.71
CA MET A 79 -3.70 6.00 -4.92
C MET A 79 -3.32 7.48 -4.96
N ASP A 80 -4.22 8.38 -4.57
CA ASP A 80 -3.91 9.81 -4.49
C ASP A 80 -2.84 10.10 -3.43
N PHE A 81 -2.85 9.36 -2.33
CA PHE A 81 -1.77 9.42 -1.33
C PHE A 81 -0.42 8.94 -1.88
N LEU A 82 -0.38 7.87 -2.68
CA LEU A 82 0.86 7.39 -3.31
C LEU A 82 1.47 8.43 -4.26
N LYS A 83 0.64 9.12 -5.05
CA LYS A 83 1.10 10.23 -5.91
C LYS A 83 1.75 11.36 -5.10
N GLN A 84 1.21 11.68 -3.92
CA GLN A 84 1.78 12.68 -3.03
C GLN A 84 3.14 12.23 -2.46
N LEU A 85 3.31 10.95 -2.14
CA LEU A 85 4.59 10.41 -1.69
C LEU A 85 5.68 10.49 -2.76
N GLU A 86 5.30 10.35 -4.04
CA GLU A 86 6.22 10.51 -5.17
C GLU A 86 6.56 11.97 -5.47
N GLY A 87 5.57 12.87 -5.37
CA GLY A 87 5.75 14.30 -5.64
C GLY A 87 6.39 15.08 -4.48
N GLY A 88 6.37 14.55 -3.25
CA GLY A 88 6.88 15.21 -2.05
C GLY A 88 8.40 15.10 -1.84
N GLY A 89 9.14 14.46 -2.74
CA GLY A 89 10.59 14.27 -2.65
C GLY A 89 11.45 15.48 -3.04
N GLY A 90 10.85 16.64 -3.34
CA GLY A 90 11.56 17.84 -3.76
C GLY A 90 11.10 19.07 -2.97
N SER A 91 11.65 19.28 -1.78
CA SER A 91 11.83 20.57 -1.10
C SER A 91 12.56 20.30 0.22
N GLY A 92 13.87 20.19 0.12
CA GLY A 92 14.84 20.15 1.22
C GLY A 92 16.17 20.65 0.68
#